data_AF-A0A6N9VIJ9-F1
#
_entry.id   AF-A0A6N9VIJ9-F1
#
_cell.length_a   1.000
_cell.length_b   1.000
_cell.length_c   1.000
_cell.angle_alpha   90.00
_cell.angle_beta   90.00
_cell.angle_gamma   90.00
#
_symmetry.space_group_name_H-M   'P 1'
#
loop_
_entity.id
_entity.type
_entity.pdbx_description
1 polymer ?
#
loop_
_entity_poly.entity_id
_entity_poly.type
_entity_poly.pdbx_seq_one_letter_code
_entity_poly.pdbx_strand_id
1 'polypeptide(L)' 'VVAIAGGGRKAPAIDAVLRSGLVTSLVTDTAAADQLLAAAPPPRPALDRADPDEPGDA' A
#
# COMPACT_ATOMS: atom_id res chain seq x y z
N VAL A 1 14.89 1.33 4.77
CA VAL A 1 15.57 1.46 3.46
C VAL A 1 14.94 2.60 2.68
N VAL A 2 15.75 3.48 2.07
CA VAL A 2 15.27 4.59 1.25
C VAL A 2 15.58 4.29 -0.22
N ALA A 3 14.59 4.44 -1.09
CA ALA A 3 14.75 4.30 -2.54
C ALA A 3 14.49 5.64 -3.26
N ILE A 4 15.11 5.79 -4.43
CA ILE A 4 14.90 6.94 -5.33
C ILE A 4 14.51 6.41 -6.70
N ALA A 5 13.33 6.77 -7.16
CA ALA A 5 12.82 6.39 -8.48
C ALA A 5 11.82 7.44 -8.97
N GLY A 6 11.72 7.63 -10.28
CA GLY A 6 10.83 8.62 -10.88
C GLY A 6 10.45 8.28 -12.31
N GLY A 7 9.54 9.09 -12.86
CA GLY A 7 8.93 8.96 -14.17
C GLY A 7 7.67 8.11 -14.15
N GLY A 8 6.55 8.68 -14.62
CA GLY A 8 5.24 8.02 -14.61
C GLY A 8 5.22 6.64 -15.27
N ARG A 9 5.99 6.43 -16.35
CA ARG A 9 6.11 5.10 -17.00
C ARG A 9 6.59 3.98 -16.06
N LYS A 10 7.25 4.31 -14.94
CA LYS A 10 7.73 3.36 -13.94
C LYS A 10 6.77 3.18 -12.77
N ALA A 11 5.68 3.94 -12.69
CA ALA A 11 4.74 3.91 -11.56
C ALA A 11 4.26 2.49 -11.20
N PRO A 12 3.90 1.60 -12.16
CA PRO A 12 3.49 0.23 -11.82
C PRO A 12 4.61 -0.60 -11.14
N ALA A 13 5.86 -0.42 -11.56
CA ALA A 13 6.99 -1.11 -10.97
C ALA A 13 7.33 -0.55 -9.59
N ILE A 14 7.27 0.77 -9.41
CA ILE A 14 7.49 1.45 -8.13
C ILE A 14 6.43 1.00 -7.12
N ASP A 15 5.17 0.98 -7.53
CA ASP A 15 4.03 0.53 -6.74
C ASP A 15 4.16 -0.94 -6.27
N ALA A 16 4.64 -1.83 -7.15
CA ALA A 16 4.94 -3.21 -6.77
C ALA A 16 6.03 -3.31 -5.69
N VAL A 17 7.07 -2.46 -5.75
CA VAL A 17 8.13 -2.43 -4.73
C VAL A 17 7.64 -1.83 -3.41
N LEU A 18 6.74 -0.84 -3.45
CA LEU A 18 6.11 -0.31 -2.25
C LEU A 18 5.23 -1.37 -1.58
N ARG A 19 4.42 -2.10 -2.36
CA ARG A 19 3.56 -3.18 -1.85
C ARG A 19 4.32 -4.37 -1.27
N SER A 20 5.52 -4.65 -1.76
CA SER A 20 6.34 -5.74 -1.23
C SER A 20 6.96 -5.40 0.14
N GLY A 21 6.94 -4.13 0.55
CA GLY A 21 7.55 -3.68 1.81
C GLY A 21 9.08 -3.69 1.80
N LEU A 22 9.72 -3.91 0.64
CA LEU A 22 11.18 -3.91 0.50
C LEU A 22 11.80 -2.53 0.82
N VAL A 23 11.03 -1.47 0.61
CA VAL A 23 11.44 -0.09 0.87
C VAL A 23 10.50 0.52 1.90
N THR A 24 11.06 1.35 2.79
CA THR A 24 10.30 2.01 3.86
C THR A 24 10.09 3.49 3.57
N SER A 25 10.83 4.05 2.61
CA SER A 25 10.66 5.43 2.15
C SER A 25 11.06 5.54 0.68
N LEU A 26 10.32 6.36 -0.07
CA LEU A 26 10.56 6.63 -1.48
C LEU A 26 10.69 8.14 -1.71
N VAL A 27 11.75 8.54 -2.40
CA VAL A 27 11.86 9.87 -3.00
C VAL A 27 11.52 9.74 -4.49
N THR A 28 10.56 10.54 -4.96
CA THR A 28 10.04 10.49 -6.33
C THR A 28 9.77 11.90 -6.88
N ASP A 29 9.64 12.02 -8.19
CA ASP A 29 9.08 13.21 -8.84
C ASP A 29 7.55 13.24 -8.75
N THR A 30 6.98 14.41 -9.06
CA THR A 30 5.54 14.67 -9.02
C THR A 30 4.77 13.80 -10.01
N ALA A 31 5.30 13.56 -11.21
CA ALA A 31 4.58 12.80 -12.24
C ALA A 31 4.35 11.33 -11.82
N ALA A 32 5.36 10.71 -11.20
CA ALA A 32 5.21 9.38 -10.63
C ALA A 32 4.36 9.41 -9.35
N ALA A 33 4.50 10.43 -8.49
CA ALA A 33 3.67 10.57 -7.30
C ALA A 33 2.17 10.68 -7.66
N ASP A 34 1.82 11.49 -8.65
CA ASP A 34 0.44 11.66 -9.12
C ASP A 34 -0.15 10.35 -9.63
N GLN A 35 0.62 9.55 -10.38
CA GLN A 35 0.15 8.24 -10.84
C GLN A 35 -0.02 7.23 -9.71
N LEU A 36 0.89 7.23 -8.72
CA LEU A 36 0.79 6.37 -7.55
C LEU A 36 -0.43 6.73 -6.69
N LEU A 37 -0.74 8.03 -6.55
CA LEU A 37 -1.88 8.52 -5.79
C LEU A 37 -3.22 8.34 -6.53
N ALA A 38 -3.21 8.38 -7.87
CA ALA A 38 -4.39 8.11 -8.69
C ALA A 38 -4.79 6.63 -8.69
N ALA A 39 -3.88 5.72 -8.34
CA ALA A 39 -4.19 4.30 -8.23
C ALA A 39 -5.17 4.07 -7.06
N ALA A 40 -6.31 3.43 -7.35
CA ALA A 40 -7.27 3.09 -6.32
C ALA A 40 -6.59 2.24 -5.23
N PRO A 41 -6.83 2.53 -3.93
CA PRO A 41 -6.33 1.66 -2.87
C PRO A 41 -6.80 0.23 -3.12
N PRO A 42 -5.94 -0.79 -2.93
CA PRO A 42 -6.39 -2.16 -3.01
C PRO A 42 -7.54 -2.37 -2.01
N PRO A 43 -8.54 -3.21 -2.34
CA PRO A 43 -9.58 -3.57 -1.40
C PRO A 43 -8.91 -4.01 -0.10
N ARG A 44 -9.10 -3.25 0.98
CA ARG A 44 -8.67 -3.72 2.28
C ARG A 44 -9.50 -4.96 2.58
N PRO A 45 -8.88 -6.12 2.87
CA PRO A 45 -9.64 -7.22 3.44
C PRO A 45 -10.43 -6.66 4.61
N ALA A 46 -11.73 -6.95 4.67
CA ALA A 46 -12.47 -6.72 5.89
C ALA A 46 -11.68 -7.48 6.97
N LEU A 47 -11.04 -6.75 7.88
CA LEU A 47 -10.41 -7.38 9.03
C LEU A 47 -11.55 -8.12 9.71
N ASP A 48 -11.49 -9.46 9.72
CA ASP A 48 -12.43 -10.27 10.48
C ASP A 48 -12.42 -9.72 11.90
N ARG A 49 -13.50 -9.02 12.24
CA ARG A 49 -13.77 -8.61 13.61
C ARG A 49 -14.11 -9.92 14.31
N ALA A 50 -13.10 -10.58 14.87
CA ALA A 50 -13.31 -11.56 15.90
C ALA A 50 -13.96 -10.79 17.06
N ASP A 51 -15.28 -10.88 17.16
CA ASP A 51 -16.03 -10.45 18.31
C ASP A 51 -15.68 -11.42 19.47
N PRO A 52 -14.98 -10.99 20.53
CA PRO A 52 -14.56 -11.90 21.59
C PRO A 52 -15.65 -12.16 22.65
N ASP A 53 -16.87 -11.64 22.51
CA ASP A 53 -17.88 -11.69 23.58
C ASP A 53 -19.12 -12.52 23.19
N GLU A 54 -18.96 -13.84 23.01
CA GLU A 54 -20.07 -14.79 23.23
C GLU A 54 -19.97 -15.35 24.67
N PRO A 55 -20.74 -14.83 25.65
CA PRO A 55 -20.86 -15.49 26.93
C PRO A 55 -21.65 -16.80 26.74
N GLY A 56 -20.93 -17.91 26.79
CA GLY A 56 -21.45 -19.26 26.77
C GLY A 56 -22.38 -19.58 27.95
N ASP A 57 -23.22 -20.57 27.68
CA ASP A 57 -24.24 -21.18 28.52
C ASP A 57 -23.95 -21.24 30.03
N ALA A 58 -24.93 -20.80 30.82
CA ALA A 58 -25.20 -21.27 32.19
C ALA A 58 -26.71 -21.24 32.46
#